data_AF-A0A832LH49-F1
#
_entry.id   AF-A0A832LH49-F1
#
_cell.length_a   1.000
_cell.length_b   1.000
_cell.length_c   1.000
_cell.angle_alpha   90.00
_cell.angle_beta   90.00
_cell.angle_gamma   90.00
#
_symmetry.space_group_name_H-M   'P 1'
#
loop_
_entity.id
_entity.type
_entity.pdbx_description
1 polymer ?
#
loop_
_entity_poly.entity_id
_entity_poly.type
_entity_poly.pdbx_seq_one_letter_code
_entity_poly.pdbx_strand_id
1 'polypeptide(L)'
;MALRRLTSLAVIAILLILASGTANAAVSISDGLDLSGKTIVIDPGHKSDEVSRSMPPNGSGEYYINHEVATILEQLLIKDGANVYLTDRMGDEEEPGIGTRAKSAISQDPDLFISIHTNAAGPTSRGTEVWVWSANDKSGFRERELAELVYNSVIEKTQQKSTRGIREKQSPWDGKTDPWYHLGVPILSDYEYPCPAVLVELDFTTYESSVIFNGKEYKNMRQLMLSPEYQKSAAEALRSAIFDYFYYDDHFKKLDLIFLIDTTGSMWDDIESVKASANKIVEALDSKNCDYRVCVADYRDYPMYPYGQPGLDYVYKLDLAFSSDKDVIIKSINNLDLGNGEDWEESVYSALVKAISDPDKDLSNQDNYGWRKGVTKCIILMGDAPPHIPEEWEGGYSLDDVVYWSEHVDPVAVHSIRIGSDSSTYSEFSEISKRTGGSIYTADSAEDLVDTIVEVIEDIDTMPPESINNLTLEDKTSTWIKWAWTNPSDPDFNHTKIYLNGIFQTDTSAEYFNATGLEPDTSYTISTRTADIYWNVNETWINATVTTEKALMPTFPGCTNPPIDLDQDGLYEDINGNGELDFDDVVVYYDNMDWIEENVSIVFFDYNKNGLIDFDDAVKLYDML
;
A
#
# COMPACT_ATOMS: atom_id res chain seq x y z
N MET A 1 2.68 6.30 48.36
CA MET A 1 3.09 7.66 47.94
C MET A 1 4.16 7.49 46.88
N ALA A 2 3.89 7.99 45.66
CA ALA A 2 4.77 8.25 44.50
C ALA A 2 6.15 7.55 44.47
N LEU A 3 6.51 6.79 43.43
CA LEU A 3 6.74 7.32 42.08
C LEU A 3 6.77 6.15 41.06
N ARG A 4 5.80 6.11 40.14
CA ARG A 4 5.85 5.37 38.87
C ARG A 4 6.29 6.36 37.80
N ARG A 5 7.33 6.04 37.00
CA ARG A 5 7.52 6.52 35.61
C ARG A 5 8.81 5.94 34.96
N LEU A 6 8.61 5.45 33.72
CA LEU A 6 9.54 5.38 32.56
C LEU A 6 10.65 4.31 32.63
N THR A 7 10.78 3.40 31.66
CA THR A 7 10.96 3.67 30.23
C THR A 7 10.46 2.51 29.34
N SER A 8 9.61 2.85 28.36
CA SER A 8 9.34 2.07 27.13
C SER A 8 10.00 2.85 26.00
N LEU A 9 10.97 2.25 25.31
CA LEU A 9 11.67 2.83 24.16
C LEU A 9 12.37 1.72 23.35
N ALA A 10 11.64 1.17 22.40
CA ALA A 10 12.06 0.42 21.20
C ALA A 10 10.71 0.00 20.57
N VAL A 11 10.19 0.60 19.51
CA VAL A 11 10.70 0.63 18.13
C VAL A 11 10.14 1.89 17.43
N ILE A 12 10.95 2.92 17.25
CA ILE A 12 10.75 4.00 16.27
C ILE A 12 12.15 4.42 15.81
N ALA A 13 12.56 4.05 14.60
CA ALA A 13 13.67 4.69 13.90
C ALA A 13 13.78 4.20 12.44
N ILE A 14 13.10 4.87 11.50
CA ILE A 14 13.65 5.14 10.16
C ILE A 14 13.27 6.59 9.79
N LEU A 15 14.26 7.31 9.21
CA LEU A 15 14.27 8.70 8.72
C LEU A 15 14.57 9.83 9.73
N LEU A 16 15.87 10.02 10.02
CA LEU A 16 16.52 11.35 10.02
C LEU A 16 18.04 11.23 10.31
N ILE A 17 18.90 11.09 9.28
CA ILE A 17 20.31 11.54 9.37
C ILE A 17 20.79 12.04 8.00
N LEU A 18 21.08 13.35 7.90
CA LEU A 18 22.05 13.90 6.97
C LEU A 18 23.31 14.33 7.74
N ALA A 19 24.45 14.10 7.09
CA ALA A 19 25.78 14.68 7.32
C ALA A 19 26.61 14.25 8.56
N SER A 20 27.33 13.13 8.44
CA SER A 20 28.80 13.13 8.63
C SER A 20 29.40 11.86 8.03
N GLY A 21 30.44 12.03 7.21
CA GLY A 21 30.99 10.96 6.39
C GLY A 21 31.62 9.84 7.21
N THR A 22 31.26 8.60 6.89
CA THR A 22 32.17 7.47 6.60
C THR A 22 31.33 6.32 6.04
N ALA A 23 31.89 5.61 5.05
CA ALA A 23 31.27 4.63 4.15
C ALA A 23 30.14 3.75 4.73
N ASN A 24 28.95 3.85 4.14
CA ASN A 24 27.84 2.91 4.30
C ASN A 24 28.19 1.57 3.63
N ALA A 25 28.18 0.49 4.41
CA ALA A 25 27.76 -0.80 3.88
C ALA A 25 26.23 -0.78 3.82
N ALA A 26 25.68 -0.69 2.61
CA ALA A 26 24.25 -0.82 2.38
C ALA A 26 23.81 -2.22 2.81
N VAL A 27 22.91 -2.30 3.78
CA VAL A 27 22.11 -3.50 4.02
C VAL A 27 21.16 -3.62 2.84
N SER A 28 21.35 -4.65 2.01
CA SER A 28 20.45 -4.97 0.90
C SER A 28 19.17 -5.57 1.45
N ILE A 29 18.08 -4.80 1.42
CA ILE A 29 16.72 -5.36 1.51
C ILE A 29 16.40 -5.88 0.10
N SER A 30 16.77 -7.13 -0.17
CA SER A 30 16.35 -7.85 -1.37
C SER A 30 16.11 -9.29 -0.97
N ASP A 31 14.88 -9.60 -0.57
CA ASP A 31 14.24 -10.92 -0.65
C ASP A 31 12.81 -10.72 -0.11
N GLY A 32 11.77 -10.83 -0.96
CA GLY A 32 10.36 -10.75 -0.55
C GLY A 32 9.34 -10.08 -1.49
N LEU A 33 9.68 -9.71 -2.73
CA LEU A 33 8.70 -9.21 -3.71
C LEU A 33 8.49 -10.30 -4.79
N ASP A 34 7.36 -11.00 -4.78
CA ASP A 34 7.08 -12.10 -5.72
C ASP A 34 5.71 -11.96 -6.42
N LEU A 35 5.76 -11.64 -7.72
CA LEU A 35 4.66 -11.53 -8.67
C LEU A 35 4.51 -12.80 -9.54
N SER A 36 5.12 -13.92 -9.15
CA SER A 36 5.02 -15.19 -9.88
C SER A 36 3.59 -15.57 -10.22
N GLY A 37 3.37 -15.93 -11.48
CA GLY A 37 2.06 -16.34 -12.00
C GLY A 37 1.15 -15.20 -12.42
N LYS A 38 1.44 -13.93 -12.06
CA LYS A 38 0.68 -12.77 -12.52
C LYS A 38 1.10 -12.37 -13.94
N THR A 39 0.13 -12.13 -14.81
CA THR A 39 0.33 -11.61 -16.16
C THR A 39 0.05 -10.12 -16.20
N ILE A 40 1.09 -9.31 -16.42
CA ILE A 40 1.00 -7.85 -16.45
C ILE A 40 1.21 -7.39 -17.88
N VAL A 41 0.23 -6.70 -18.43
CA VAL A 41 0.36 -6.09 -19.76
C VAL A 41 0.66 -4.61 -19.63
N ILE A 42 1.74 -4.17 -20.29
CA ILE A 42 2.19 -2.78 -20.34
C ILE A 42 1.97 -2.25 -21.75
N ASP A 43 1.30 -1.12 -21.87
CA ASP A 43 1.11 -0.40 -23.13
C ASP A 43 1.94 0.88 -23.13
N PRO A 44 3.12 0.91 -23.78
CA PRO A 44 3.82 2.16 -24.02
C PRO A 44 3.05 2.97 -25.07
N GLY A 45 2.50 4.11 -24.67
CA GLY A 45 1.64 4.93 -25.51
C GLY A 45 2.35 5.52 -26.72
N HIS A 46 1.56 5.78 -27.77
CA HIS A 46 1.96 6.34 -29.08
C HIS A 46 2.82 5.43 -29.96
N LYS A 47 2.98 5.85 -31.21
CA LYS A 47 3.80 5.23 -32.27
C LYS A 47 4.80 6.26 -32.80
N SER A 48 5.95 5.83 -33.31
CA SER A 48 7.06 6.75 -33.66
C SER A 48 6.67 7.77 -34.73
N ASP A 49 5.65 7.48 -35.53
CA ASP A 49 5.13 8.35 -36.58
C ASP A 49 4.10 9.41 -36.11
N GLU A 50 3.53 9.33 -34.89
CA GLU A 50 2.39 10.15 -34.47
C GLU A 50 2.69 11.44 -33.68
N VAL A 51 3.95 11.73 -33.30
CA VAL A 51 4.28 13.04 -32.67
C VAL A 51 5.53 13.71 -33.26
N SER A 52 5.73 13.57 -34.58
CA SER A 52 6.76 14.32 -35.33
C SER A 52 6.23 15.34 -36.34
N ARG A 53 4.91 15.46 -36.55
CA ARG A 53 4.38 16.29 -37.67
C ARG A 53 3.37 17.39 -37.36
N SER A 54 2.98 17.61 -36.11
CA SER A 54 2.01 18.68 -35.80
C SER A 54 2.35 19.51 -34.55
N MET A 55 3.62 19.88 -34.34
CA MET A 55 4.06 21.09 -33.59
C MET A 55 5.59 21.33 -33.79
N PRO A 56 6.11 22.55 -33.57
CA PRO A 56 7.33 23.08 -34.24
C PRO A 56 8.65 22.46 -33.72
N PRO A 57 9.81 22.73 -34.36
CA PRO A 57 10.61 21.81 -35.17
C PRO A 57 11.30 20.62 -34.45
N ASN A 58 10.98 20.30 -33.20
CA ASN A 58 11.66 19.30 -32.35
C ASN A 58 10.63 18.45 -31.55
N GLY A 59 9.92 17.49 -32.17
CA GLY A 59 8.76 16.73 -31.64
C GLY A 59 8.84 16.17 -30.20
N SER A 60 7.70 15.83 -29.56
CA SER A 60 7.48 15.76 -28.09
C SER A 60 8.42 14.87 -27.25
N GLY A 61 9.01 13.83 -27.83
CA GLY A 61 9.82 12.85 -27.07
C GLY A 61 8.98 11.83 -26.29
N GLU A 62 7.65 11.96 -26.29
CA GLU A 62 6.70 11.09 -25.58
C GLU A 62 6.91 9.60 -25.89
N TYR A 63 6.92 9.22 -27.18
CA TYR A 63 7.18 7.84 -27.59
C TYR A 63 8.45 7.26 -26.93
N TYR A 64 9.55 8.00 -26.94
CA TYR A 64 10.81 7.53 -26.34
C TYR A 64 10.75 7.44 -24.82
N ILE A 65 10.05 8.36 -24.16
CA ILE A 65 9.89 8.34 -22.70
C ILE A 65 9.04 7.14 -22.29
N ASN A 66 7.86 6.97 -22.91
CA ASN A 66 6.92 5.90 -22.61
C ASN A 66 7.57 4.53 -22.81
N HIS A 67 8.24 4.32 -23.95
CA HIS A 67 8.89 3.05 -24.25
C HIS A 67 10.07 2.74 -23.33
N GLU A 68 10.88 3.73 -22.94
CA GLU A 68 12.00 3.49 -22.04
C GLU A 68 11.51 3.16 -20.62
N VAL A 69 10.51 3.89 -20.10
CA VAL A 69 9.88 3.58 -18.81
C VAL A 69 9.25 2.19 -18.84
N ALA A 70 8.49 1.85 -19.89
CA ALA A 70 7.88 0.53 -20.06
C ALA A 70 8.93 -0.58 -20.11
N THR A 71 10.05 -0.36 -20.80
CA THR A 71 11.15 -1.33 -20.92
C THR A 71 11.84 -1.56 -19.57
N ILE A 72 12.07 -0.51 -18.77
CA ILE A 72 12.64 -0.66 -17.43
C ILE A 72 11.64 -1.36 -16.51
N LEU A 73 10.36 -0.98 -16.56
CA LEU A 73 9.29 -1.59 -15.76
C LEU A 73 9.17 -3.09 -16.06
N GLU A 74 9.20 -3.47 -17.34
CA GLU A 74 9.22 -4.88 -17.76
C GLU A 74 10.38 -5.65 -17.13
N GLN A 75 11.60 -5.11 -17.19
CA GLN A 75 12.77 -5.77 -16.62
C GLN A 75 12.63 -5.95 -15.10
N LEU A 76 12.05 -4.97 -14.40
CA LEU A 76 11.81 -5.04 -12.97
C LEU A 76 10.75 -6.08 -12.63
N LEU A 77 9.61 -6.08 -13.31
CA LEU A 77 8.51 -7.01 -13.04
C LEU A 77 8.84 -8.45 -13.42
N ILE A 78 9.57 -8.68 -14.52
CA ILE A 78 10.10 -10.02 -14.86
C ILE A 78 11.05 -10.50 -13.77
N LYS A 79 11.91 -9.62 -13.24
CA LYS A 79 12.80 -9.96 -12.13
C LYS A 79 12.02 -10.31 -10.86
N ASP A 80 10.85 -9.72 -10.67
CA ASP A 80 9.92 -10.03 -9.58
C ASP A 80 9.03 -11.26 -9.85
N GLY A 81 9.23 -11.96 -10.97
CA GLY A 81 8.53 -13.21 -11.29
C GLY A 81 7.28 -13.07 -12.16
N ALA A 82 6.86 -11.86 -12.53
CA ALA A 82 5.69 -11.67 -13.37
C ALA A 82 5.90 -12.13 -14.82
N ASN A 83 4.83 -12.58 -15.47
CA ASN A 83 4.76 -12.69 -16.92
C ASN A 83 4.42 -11.31 -17.50
N VAL A 84 5.33 -10.70 -18.25
CA VAL A 84 5.12 -9.34 -18.78
C VAL A 84 4.98 -9.35 -20.29
N TYR A 85 4.00 -8.62 -20.81
CA TYR A 85 3.80 -8.40 -22.24
C TYR A 85 3.71 -6.91 -22.55
N LEU A 86 4.46 -6.45 -23.55
CA LEU A 86 4.34 -5.11 -24.11
C LEU A 86 3.46 -5.14 -25.36
N THR A 87 2.49 -4.23 -25.46
CA THR A 87 1.64 -4.09 -26.66
C THR A 87 2.39 -3.56 -27.88
N ASP A 88 3.53 -2.91 -27.67
CA ASP A 88 4.42 -2.36 -28.69
C ASP A 88 5.87 -2.31 -28.18
N ARG A 89 6.85 -2.62 -29.03
CA ARG A 89 8.28 -2.52 -28.71
C ARG A 89 8.98 -1.55 -29.63
N MET A 90 9.95 -0.84 -29.05
CA MET A 90 10.72 0.13 -29.82
C MET A 90 11.54 -0.56 -30.91
N GLY A 91 11.25 -0.22 -32.18
CA GLY A 91 11.95 -0.75 -33.35
C GLY A 91 11.25 -1.90 -34.08
N ASP A 92 10.02 -2.23 -33.71
CA ASP A 92 9.18 -3.16 -34.45
C ASP A 92 8.88 -2.64 -35.88
N GLU A 93 8.80 -3.54 -36.86
CA GLU A 93 8.64 -3.17 -38.28
C GLU A 93 7.26 -2.57 -38.60
N GLU A 94 6.25 -2.87 -37.77
CA GLU A 94 4.87 -2.40 -37.90
C GLU A 94 4.36 -1.93 -36.53
N GLU A 95 4.10 -0.63 -36.39
CA GLU A 95 3.64 -0.03 -35.14
C GLU A 95 2.11 -0.18 -35.01
N PRO A 96 1.59 -0.94 -34.02
CA PRO A 96 0.18 -1.25 -33.94
C PRO A 96 -0.65 0.00 -33.59
N GLY A 97 -1.79 0.17 -34.24
CA GLY A 97 -2.78 1.17 -33.83
C GLY A 97 -3.46 0.80 -32.50
N ILE A 98 -4.10 1.78 -31.86
CA ILE A 98 -4.73 1.64 -30.52
C ILE A 98 -5.65 0.41 -30.38
N GLY A 99 -6.44 0.09 -31.42
CA GLY A 99 -7.33 -1.07 -31.39
C GLY A 99 -6.61 -2.42 -31.55
N THR A 100 -5.43 -2.44 -32.18
CA THR A 100 -4.58 -3.63 -32.23
C THR A 100 -3.88 -3.82 -30.89
N ARG A 101 -3.38 -2.75 -30.27
CA ARG A 101 -2.79 -2.76 -28.93
C ARG A 101 -3.76 -3.33 -27.89
N ALA A 102 -4.97 -2.78 -27.80
CA ALA A 102 -6.00 -3.25 -26.86
C ALA A 102 -6.36 -4.73 -27.06
N LYS A 103 -6.60 -5.16 -28.31
CA LYS A 103 -6.91 -6.58 -28.60
C LYS A 103 -5.75 -7.50 -28.26
N SER A 104 -4.52 -7.08 -28.54
CA SER A 104 -3.32 -7.85 -28.20
C SER A 104 -3.17 -8.00 -26.69
N ALA A 105 -3.44 -6.92 -25.93
CA ALA A 105 -3.42 -6.92 -24.48
C ALA A 105 -4.44 -7.89 -23.90
N ILE A 106 -5.71 -7.78 -24.31
CA ILE A 106 -6.80 -8.67 -23.85
C ILE A 106 -6.51 -10.13 -24.19
N SER A 107 -5.90 -10.40 -25.36
CA SER A 107 -5.56 -11.77 -25.74
C SER A 107 -4.47 -12.43 -24.89
N GLN A 108 -3.75 -11.66 -24.06
CA GLN A 108 -2.81 -12.21 -23.08
C GLN A 108 -3.50 -12.71 -21.81
N ASP A 109 -4.80 -12.48 -21.65
CA ASP A 109 -5.54 -12.76 -20.40
C ASP A 109 -4.85 -12.12 -19.16
N PRO A 110 -4.64 -10.79 -19.17
CA PRO A 110 -3.88 -10.12 -18.12
C PRO A 110 -4.57 -10.17 -16.77
N ASP A 111 -3.79 -10.19 -15.69
CA ASP A 111 -4.22 -9.91 -14.33
C ASP A 111 -4.23 -8.40 -14.04
N LEU A 112 -3.45 -7.61 -14.81
CA LEU A 112 -3.40 -6.15 -14.72
C LEU A 112 -2.96 -5.54 -16.06
N PHE A 113 -3.59 -4.44 -16.44
CA PHE A 113 -3.22 -3.64 -17.61
C PHE A 113 -2.82 -2.21 -17.21
N ILE A 114 -1.69 -1.73 -17.71
CA ILE A 114 -1.25 -0.34 -17.53
C ILE A 114 -0.77 0.26 -18.85
N SER A 115 -1.35 1.38 -19.24
CA SER A 115 -0.88 2.20 -20.36
C SER A 115 -0.07 3.39 -19.84
N ILE A 116 1.10 3.65 -20.43
CA ILE A 116 2.06 4.67 -20.00
C ILE A 116 2.11 5.77 -21.06
N HIS A 117 1.77 6.99 -20.67
CA HIS A 117 1.75 8.17 -21.51
C HIS A 117 2.48 9.36 -20.86
N THR A 118 2.75 10.39 -21.67
CA THR A 118 3.18 11.70 -21.18
C THR A 118 2.39 12.78 -21.89
N ASN A 119 1.83 13.71 -21.14
CA ASN A 119 0.91 14.69 -21.68
C ASN A 119 1.65 15.82 -22.42
N ALA A 120 0.91 16.64 -23.15
CA ALA A 120 1.40 17.84 -23.83
C ALA A 120 0.28 18.89 -23.95
N ALA A 121 0.56 20.11 -23.49
CA ALA A 121 -0.37 21.23 -23.58
C ALA A 121 0.38 22.57 -23.67
N GLY A 122 0.06 23.55 -22.82
CA GLY A 122 0.75 24.83 -22.79
C GLY A 122 2.15 24.74 -22.14
N PRO A 123 2.99 25.79 -22.29
CA PRO A 123 4.34 25.82 -21.75
C PRO A 123 4.41 25.83 -20.21
N THR A 124 3.29 26.09 -19.54
CA THR A 124 3.15 26.10 -18.07
C THR A 124 2.39 24.89 -17.53
N SER A 125 1.84 24.05 -18.41
CA SER A 125 1.08 22.86 -17.99
C SER A 125 2.02 21.80 -17.43
N ARG A 126 1.68 21.24 -16.26
CA ARG A 126 2.41 20.18 -15.58
C ARG A 126 1.52 19.37 -14.63
N GLY A 127 2.06 18.26 -14.15
CA GLY A 127 1.52 17.38 -13.12
C GLY A 127 1.04 16.03 -13.66
N THR A 128 1.16 15.01 -12.82
CA THR A 128 0.72 13.63 -13.11
C THR A 128 -0.80 13.49 -13.02
N GLU A 129 -1.39 12.72 -13.93
CA GLU A 129 -2.77 12.24 -13.82
C GLU A 129 -2.86 10.75 -14.17
N VAL A 130 -3.84 10.06 -13.59
CA VAL A 130 -4.12 8.65 -13.90
C VAL A 130 -5.57 8.53 -14.34
N TRP A 131 -5.80 7.93 -15.49
CA TRP A 131 -7.11 7.75 -16.09
C TRP A 131 -7.63 6.34 -15.83
N VAL A 132 -8.91 6.28 -15.47
CA VAL A 132 -9.68 5.04 -15.30
C VAL A 132 -10.95 5.09 -16.12
N TRP A 133 -11.39 3.91 -16.56
CA TRP A 133 -12.68 3.72 -17.21
C TRP A 133 -13.74 3.32 -16.18
N SER A 134 -14.77 4.15 -16.00
CA SER A 134 -15.84 3.90 -15.02
C SER A 134 -17.14 3.55 -15.76
N ALA A 135 -17.21 2.32 -16.30
CA ALA A 135 -18.45 1.79 -16.87
C ALA A 135 -19.34 1.21 -15.76
N ASN A 136 -20.04 2.08 -15.04
CA ASN A 136 -21.28 1.90 -14.27
C ASN A 136 -21.62 0.62 -13.46
N ASP A 137 -20.84 -0.46 -13.39
CA ASP A 137 -21.11 -1.59 -12.48
C ASP A 137 -19.84 -2.41 -12.18
N LYS A 138 -19.43 -2.42 -10.90
CA LYS A 138 -18.48 -3.34 -10.25
C LYS A 138 -17.01 -3.41 -10.71
N SER A 139 -16.64 -3.14 -11.96
CA SER A 139 -15.23 -3.17 -12.38
C SER A 139 -14.46 -1.95 -11.84
N GLY A 140 -15.02 -0.74 -11.98
CA GLY A 140 -14.35 0.53 -11.65
C GLY A 140 -13.80 0.73 -10.22
N PHE A 141 -14.08 -0.18 -9.27
CA PHE A 141 -13.46 -0.17 -7.94
C PHE A 141 -11.99 -0.59 -7.99
N ARG A 142 -11.67 -1.69 -8.69
CA ARG A 142 -10.29 -2.21 -8.78
C ARG A 142 -9.40 -1.32 -9.63
N GLU A 143 -9.94 -0.78 -10.72
CA GLU A 143 -9.29 0.21 -11.56
C GLU A 143 -8.92 1.46 -10.76
N ARG A 144 -9.81 1.90 -9.86
CA ARG A 144 -9.58 3.09 -9.04
C ARG A 144 -8.55 2.84 -7.94
N GLU A 145 -8.59 1.69 -7.30
CA GLU A 145 -7.56 1.28 -6.32
C GLU A 145 -6.17 1.19 -6.96
N LEU A 146 -6.07 0.51 -8.11
CA LEU A 146 -4.83 0.49 -8.88
C LEU A 146 -4.39 1.91 -9.29
N ALA A 147 -5.32 2.76 -9.72
CA ALA A 147 -5.01 4.13 -10.09
C ALA A 147 -4.51 4.98 -8.91
N GLU A 148 -5.05 4.78 -7.71
CA GLU A 148 -4.58 5.44 -6.49
C GLU A 148 -3.15 5.02 -6.13
N LEU A 149 -2.87 3.71 -6.17
CA LEU A 149 -1.52 3.18 -5.93
C LEU A 149 -0.52 3.72 -6.96
N VAL A 150 -0.89 3.69 -8.25
CA VAL A 150 -0.05 4.22 -9.36
C VAL A 150 0.20 5.71 -9.19
N TYR A 151 -0.87 6.49 -8.99
CA TYR A 151 -0.78 7.94 -8.84
C TYR A 151 0.13 8.34 -7.68
N ASN A 152 -0.03 7.68 -6.53
CA ASN A 152 0.71 7.99 -5.31
C ASN A 152 2.19 7.63 -5.43
N SER A 153 2.47 6.41 -5.93
CA SER A 153 3.84 5.95 -6.09
C SER A 153 4.61 6.82 -7.09
N VAL A 154 3.96 7.21 -8.19
CA VAL A 154 4.56 8.09 -9.20
C VAL A 154 4.88 9.45 -8.60
N ILE A 155 3.95 10.07 -7.86
CA ILE A 155 4.20 11.37 -7.23
C ILE A 155 5.38 11.33 -6.26
N GLU A 156 5.41 10.33 -5.38
CA GLU A 156 6.44 10.18 -4.37
C GLU A 156 7.82 10.00 -5.00
N LYS A 157 7.99 8.98 -5.85
CA LYS A 157 9.29 8.58 -6.36
C LYS A 157 9.80 9.53 -7.45
N THR A 158 8.90 10.15 -8.22
CA THR A 158 9.30 11.16 -9.21
C THR A 158 9.39 12.59 -8.64
N GLN A 159 9.15 12.76 -7.33
CA GLN A 159 9.21 14.05 -6.62
C GLN A 159 8.32 15.12 -7.25
N GLN A 160 7.10 14.74 -7.62
CA GLN A 160 6.20 15.68 -8.27
C GLN A 160 5.76 16.80 -7.35
N LYS A 161 5.88 18.03 -7.86
CA LYS A 161 5.41 19.24 -7.17
C LYS A 161 3.99 19.64 -7.55
N SER A 162 3.49 19.16 -8.67
CA SER A 162 2.16 19.47 -9.17
C SER A 162 1.44 18.18 -9.52
N THR A 163 0.17 18.08 -9.15
CA THR A 163 -0.60 16.85 -9.24
C THR A 163 -1.98 17.16 -9.82
N ARG A 164 -2.54 16.25 -10.61
CA ARG A 164 -3.78 16.47 -11.34
C ARG A 164 -4.88 15.46 -11.00
N GLY A 165 -4.58 14.50 -10.12
CA GLY A 165 -5.53 13.53 -9.60
C GLY A 165 -5.86 12.39 -10.56
N ILE A 166 -6.82 11.59 -10.12
CA ILE A 166 -7.40 10.49 -10.90
C ILE A 166 -8.56 11.05 -11.73
N ARG A 167 -8.63 10.66 -13.00
CA ARG A 167 -9.61 11.10 -13.99
C ARG A 167 -10.50 9.93 -14.40
N GLU A 168 -11.81 10.14 -14.41
CA GLU A 168 -12.79 9.14 -14.82
C GLU A 168 -13.43 9.53 -16.16
N LYS A 169 -13.58 8.56 -17.06
CA LYS A 169 -14.43 8.71 -18.25
C LYS A 169 -15.73 7.91 -18.06
N GLN A 170 -16.88 8.56 -18.28
CA GLN A 170 -18.22 8.04 -17.95
C GLN A 170 -19.09 7.69 -19.17
N SER A 171 -18.63 7.87 -20.41
CA SER A 171 -19.39 7.54 -21.64
C SER A 171 -18.51 6.96 -22.74
N PRO A 172 -18.97 5.90 -23.46
CA PRO A 172 -18.32 5.42 -24.67
C PRO A 172 -18.37 6.49 -25.77
N TRP A 173 -17.49 6.37 -26.75
CA TRP A 173 -17.38 7.29 -27.87
C TRP A 173 -18.65 7.32 -28.75
N ASP A 174 -19.21 8.52 -28.99
CA ASP A 174 -20.42 8.74 -29.80
C ASP A 174 -20.14 9.05 -31.28
N GLY A 175 -18.86 9.07 -31.66
CA GLY A 175 -18.47 9.29 -33.04
C GLY A 175 -18.30 10.73 -33.50
N LYS A 176 -18.70 11.73 -32.70
CA LYS A 176 -18.95 13.08 -33.26
C LYS A 176 -18.55 14.26 -32.39
N THR A 177 -18.28 14.11 -31.09
CA THR A 177 -18.11 15.30 -30.22
C THR A 177 -17.08 15.23 -29.08
N ASP A 178 -16.26 14.19 -28.97
CA ASP A 178 -15.28 14.09 -27.88
C ASP A 178 -13.94 14.80 -28.23
N PRO A 179 -13.57 15.94 -27.58
CA PRO A 179 -12.29 16.61 -27.82
C PRO A 179 -11.07 15.80 -27.35
N TRP A 180 -11.26 14.69 -26.64
CA TRP A 180 -10.22 13.95 -25.93
C TRP A 180 -9.70 12.69 -26.65
N TYR A 181 -10.09 12.48 -27.92
CA TYR A 181 -9.67 11.34 -28.76
C TYR A 181 -8.14 11.21 -28.93
N HIS A 182 -7.38 12.27 -28.67
CA HIS A 182 -5.92 12.31 -28.84
C HIS A 182 -5.10 11.90 -27.59
N LEU A 183 -5.74 11.56 -26.46
CA LEU A 183 -5.08 11.29 -25.17
C LEU A 183 -4.89 9.79 -24.83
N GLY A 184 -4.98 8.87 -25.81
CA GLY A 184 -4.81 7.42 -25.54
C GLY A 184 -5.95 6.75 -24.74
N VAL A 185 -6.82 7.50 -24.05
CA VAL A 185 -7.97 7.02 -23.25
C VAL A 185 -8.94 6.05 -23.96
N PRO A 186 -9.14 6.07 -25.30
CA PRO A 186 -9.93 5.03 -25.98
C PRO A 186 -9.41 3.60 -25.76
N ILE A 187 -8.12 3.43 -25.44
CA ILE A 187 -7.56 2.11 -25.12
C ILE A 187 -8.23 1.51 -23.89
N LEU A 188 -8.64 2.33 -22.92
CA LEU A 188 -9.34 1.89 -21.71
C LEU A 188 -10.86 1.78 -21.87
N SER A 189 -11.45 2.62 -22.75
CA SER A 189 -12.90 2.88 -22.73
C SER A 189 -13.70 2.22 -23.85
N ASP A 190 -13.06 1.84 -24.96
CA ASP A 190 -13.72 1.18 -26.09
C ASP A 190 -13.62 -0.35 -26.05
N TYR A 191 -12.94 -0.90 -25.03
CA TYR A 191 -12.66 -2.33 -24.88
C TYR A 191 -12.93 -2.81 -23.45
N GLU A 192 -13.49 -4.01 -23.32
CA GLU A 192 -13.70 -4.65 -22.01
C GLU A 192 -12.48 -5.50 -21.66
N TYR A 193 -11.68 -5.04 -20.71
CA TYR A 193 -10.58 -5.80 -20.14
C TYR A 193 -11.11 -6.77 -19.07
N PRO A 194 -10.58 -8.00 -18.99
CA PRO A 194 -10.94 -8.95 -17.94
C PRO A 194 -10.30 -8.60 -16.57
N CYS A 195 -9.57 -7.49 -16.48
CA CYS A 195 -8.73 -7.10 -15.37
C CYS A 195 -8.80 -5.59 -15.11
N PRO A 196 -8.25 -5.11 -13.97
CA PRO A 196 -8.05 -3.69 -13.75
C PRO A 196 -7.13 -3.10 -14.83
N ALA A 197 -7.56 -1.97 -15.39
CA ALA A 197 -6.90 -1.27 -16.48
C ALA A 197 -6.80 0.23 -16.18
N VAL A 198 -5.58 0.76 -16.21
CA VAL A 198 -5.30 2.19 -15.97
C VAL A 198 -4.41 2.78 -17.05
N LEU A 199 -4.47 4.10 -17.22
CA LEU A 199 -3.53 4.85 -18.07
C LEU A 199 -2.90 5.94 -17.22
N VAL A 200 -1.58 5.98 -17.14
CA VAL A 200 -0.83 7.00 -16.41
C VAL A 200 -0.25 8.03 -17.37
N GLU A 201 -0.53 9.30 -17.12
CA GLU A 201 0.14 10.44 -17.73
C GLU A 201 1.22 10.92 -16.75
N LEU A 202 2.48 10.59 -17.02
CA LEU A 202 3.58 10.80 -16.06
C LEU A 202 3.78 12.29 -15.73
N ASP A 203 3.84 13.15 -16.74
CA ASP A 203 3.80 14.62 -16.68
C ASP A 203 3.68 15.19 -18.11
N PHE A 204 3.79 16.52 -18.26
CA PHE A 204 3.70 17.27 -19.49
C PHE A 204 5.09 17.53 -20.09
N THR A 205 5.33 17.00 -21.29
CA THR A 205 6.55 17.24 -22.06
C THR A 205 6.73 18.71 -22.47
N THR A 206 5.66 19.50 -22.45
CA THR A 206 5.65 20.91 -22.87
C THR A 206 6.03 21.89 -21.77
N TYR A 207 6.17 21.47 -20.50
CA TYR A 207 6.52 22.38 -19.41
C TYR A 207 7.93 22.94 -19.59
N GLU A 208 8.08 24.24 -19.86
CA GLU A 208 9.35 24.85 -20.30
C GLU A 208 10.24 25.39 -19.18
N SER A 209 9.70 25.59 -17.97
CA SER A 209 10.47 26.11 -16.82
C SER A 209 11.39 25.04 -16.22
N SER A 210 12.45 25.47 -15.53
CA SER A 210 13.39 24.54 -14.91
C SER A 210 12.73 23.71 -13.80
N VAL A 211 13.23 22.49 -13.64
CA VAL A 211 12.75 21.52 -12.64
C VAL A 211 13.94 20.91 -11.92
N ILE A 212 13.77 20.64 -10.63
CA ILE A 212 14.80 20.02 -9.79
C ILE A 212 14.34 18.61 -9.46
N PHE A 213 15.21 17.63 -9.71
CA PHE A 213 15.00 16.24 -9.35
C PHE A 213 16.28 15.69 -8.73
N ASN A 214 16.19 15.06 -7.56
CA ASN A 214 17.36 14.54 -6.82
C ASN A 214 18.49 15.58 -6.64
N GLY A 215 18.12 16.85 -6.44
CA GLY A 215 19.07 17.95 -6.25
C GLY A 215 19.77 18.44 -7.53
N LYS A 216 19.41 17.91 -8.70
CA LYS A 216 19.92 18.35 -10.00
C LYS A 216 18.87 19.16 -10.76
N GLU A 217 19.29 20.29 -11.30
CA GLU A 217 18.43 21.13 -12.12
C GLU A 217 18.43 20.68 -13.59
N TYR A 218 17.24 20.63 -14.16
CA TYR A 218 16.95 20.35 -15.55
C TYR A 218 16.29 21.58 -16.17
N LYS A 219 16.63 21.88 -17.42
CA LYS A 219 16.11 23.04 -18.16
C LYS A 219 14.58 23.05 -18.24
N ASN A 220 13.98 21.87 -18.39
CA ASN A 220 12.54 21.69 -18.54
C ASN A 220 12.13 20.25 -18.21
N MET A 221 10.81 20.00 -18.09
CA MET A 221 10.28 18.67 -17.72
C MET A 221 10.66 17.62 -18.76
N ARG A 222 10.68 17.97 -20.04
CA ARG A 222 11.12 17.07 -21.11
C ARG A 222 12.56 16.58 -20.92
N GLN A 223 13.49 17.47 -20.57
CA GLN A 223 14.88 17.07 -20.33
C GLN A 223 14.98 16.14 -19.11
N LEU A 224 14.17 16.37 -18.08
CA LEU A 224 14.06 15.49 -16.93
C LEU A 224 13.50 14.12 -17.34
N MET A 225 12.37 14.07 -18.04
CA MET A 225 11.71 12.81 -18.42
C MET A 225 12.50 11.95 -19.41
N LEU A 226 13.37 12.57 -20.22
CA LEU A 226 14.34 11.86 -21.07
C LEU A 226 15.60 11.40 -20.31
N SER A 227 15.74 11.75 -19.04
CA SER A 227 16.91 11.36 -18.24
C SER A 227 16.76 9.92 -17.71
N PRO A 228 17.84 9.12 -17.71
CA PRO A 228 17.78 7.75 -17.19
C PRO A 228 17.35 7.66 -15.72
N GLU A 229 17.69 8.66 -14.89
CA GLU A 229 17.34 8.70 -13.47
C GLU A 229 15.83 8.90 -13.24
N TYR A 230 15.18 9.73 -14.06
CA TYR A 230 13.72 9.89 -14.00
C TYR A 230 13.02 8.63 -14.52
N GLN A 231 13.44 8.11 -15.67
CA GLN A 231 12.80 6.94 -16.29
C GLN A 231 12.87 5.72 -15.38
N LYS A 232 14.01 5.51 -14.71
CA LYS A 232 14.15 4.48 -13.68
C LYS A 232 13.23 4.72 -12.49
N SER A 233 13.15 5.96 -11.99
CA SER A 233 12.29 6.27 -10.85
C SER A 233 10.80 6.09 -11.16
N ALA A 234 10.36 6.52 -12.35
CA ALA A 234 9.00 6.29 -12.83
C ALA A 234 8.69 4.80 -12.96
N ALA A 235 9.59 3.99 -13.52
CA ALA A 235 9.41 2.55 -13.60
C ALA A 235 9.37 1.89 -12.21
N GLU A 236 10.23 2.28 -11.27
CA GLU A 236 10.21 1.80 -9.89
C GLU A 236 8.91 2.19 -9.15
N ALA A 237 8.30 3.31 -9.51
CA ALA A 237 7.00 3.73 -8.99
C ALA A 237 5.87 2.83 -9.47
N LEU A 238 5.80 2.61 -10.79
CA LEU A 238 4.78 1.72 -11.37
C LEU A 238 4.93 0.29 -10.82
N ARG A 239 6.17 -0.19 -10.67
CA ARG A 239 6.47 -1.49 -10.05
C ARG A 239 5.94 -1.58 -8.61
N SER A 240 6.23 -0.58 -7.76
CA SER A 240 5.73 -0.55 -6.38
C SER A 240 4.20 -0.56 -6.33
N ALA A 241 3.55 0.27 -7.13
CA ALA A 241 2.09 0.32 -7.18
C ALA A 241 1.46 -1.01 -7.61
N ILE A 242 2.02 -1.67 -8.62
CA ILE A 242 1.56 -2.98 -9.09
C ILE A 242 1.75 -4.05 -8.00
N PHE A 243 2.88 -3.99 -7.29
CA PHE A 243 3.12 -4.89 -6.17
C PHE A 243 2.09 -4.71 -5.06
N ASP A 244 1.89 -3.46 -4.62
CA ASP A 244 0.92 -3.13 -3.58
C ASP A 244 -0.50 -3.54 -3.98
N TYR A 245 -0.86 -3.37 -5.27
CA TYR A 245 -2.18 -3.78 -5.77
C TYR A 245 -2.40 -5.28 -5.60
N PHE A 246 -1.45 -6.11 -6.03
CA PHE A 246 -1.55 -7.55 -5.89
C PHE A 246 -1.34 -8.04 -4.46
N TYR A 247 -0.67 -7.26 -3.62
CA TYR A 247 -0.57 -7.53 -2.20
C TYR A 247 -1.95 -7.34 -1.53
N TYR A 248 -2.61 -6.19 -1.72
CA TYR A 248 -3.86 -5.83 -1.01
C TYR A 248 -5.15 -6.47 -1.56
N ASP A 249 -5.32 -6.69 -2.87
CA ASP A 249 -6.54 -7.31 -3.46
C ASP A 249 -6.71 -8.79 -3.04
N ASP A 250 -5.63 -9.46 -2.60
CA ASP A 250 -5.69 -10.87 -2.21
C ASP A 250 -6.12 -11.12 -0.74
N HIS A 251 -5.87 -10.19 0.23
CA HIS A 251 -5.97 -10.40 1.69
C HIS A 251 -7.37 -10.47 2.34
N PHE A 252 -8.40 -9.77 1.87
CA PHE A 252 -9.51 -9.37 2.76
C PHE A 252 -10.69 -10.34 2.97
N LYS A 253 -10.66 -11.59 2.46
CA LYS A 253 -11.73 -12.59 2.74
C LYS A 253 -11.26 -14.04 2.78
N LYS A 254 -9.97 -14.32 2.95
CA LYS A 254 -9.44 -15.69 2.84
C LYS A 254 -8.76 -16.12 4.13
N LEU A 255 -9.08 -17.32 4.61
CA LEU A 255 -8.48 -17.93 5.80
C LEU A 255 -7.79 -19.23 5.45
N ASP A 256 -6.52 -19.36 5.80
CA ASP A 256 -5.84 -20.64 5.87
C ASP A 256 -5.66 -21.02 7.34
N LEU A 257 -6.25 -22.15 7.72
CA LEU A 257 -6.22 -22.63 9.10
C LEU A 257 -5.59 -24.02 9.17
N ILE A 258 -4.63 -24.20 10.08
CA ILE A 258 -4.13 -25.53 10.44
C ILE A 258 -4.65 -25.88 11.84
N PHE A 259 -5.26 -27.05 11.98
CA PHE A 259 -5.38 -27.70 13.27
C PHE A 259 -4.12 -28.54 13.51
N LEU A 260 -3.32 -28.17 14.52
CA LEU A 260 -2.12 -28.90 14.93
C LEU A 260 -2.37 -29.52 16.30
N ILE A 261 -2.56 -30.84 16.33
CA ILE A 261 -3.18 -31.54 17.45
C ILE A 261 -2.18 -32.53 18.07
N ASP A 262 -1.95 -32.40 19.37
CA ASP A 262 -1.32 -33.43 20.19
C ASP A 262 -2.17 -34.71 20.17
N THR A 263 -1.56 -35.83 19.78
CA THR A 263 -2.19 -37.16 19.78
C THR A 263 -1.50 -38.17 20.67
N THR A 264 -0.81 -37.72 21.72
CA THR A 264 -0.27 -38.62 22.75
C THR A 264 -1.39 -39.23 23.59
N GLY A 265 -1.04 -40.26 24.37
CA GLY A 265 -2.02 -41.10 25.05
C GLY A 265 -2.84 -40.39 26.14
N SER A 266 -2.38 -39.25 26.66
CA SER A 266 -3.12 -38.43 27.63
C SER A 266 -4.36 -37.80 27.00
N MET A 267 -4.28 -37.40 25.73
CA MET A 267 -5.32 -36.71 24.96
C MET A 267 -6.49 -37.60 24.50
N TRP A 268 -6.64 -38.82 25.03
CA TRP A 268 -7.56 -39.82 24.46
C TRP A 268 -9.03 -39.39 24.48
N ASP A 269 -9.52 -38.82 25.59
CA ASP A 269 -10.90 -38.36 25.72
C ASP A 269 -11.12 -37.02 25.02
N ASP A 270 -10.12 -36.14 25.01
CA ASP A 270 -10.10 -34.89 24.27
C ASP A 270 -10.28 -35.13 22.77
N ILE A 271 -9.50 -36.07 22.20
CA ILE A 271 -9.58 -36.43 20.79
C ILE A 271 -10.93 -37.05 20.44
N GLU A 272 -11.49 -37.92 21.28
CA GLU A 272 -12.82 -38.47 21.04
C GLU A 272 -13.91 -37.37 21.09
N SER A 273 -13.74 -36.35 21.94
CA SER A 273 -14.63 -35.17 21.97
C SER A 273 -14.53 -34.32 20.70
N VAL A 274 -13.30 -34.05 20.23
CA VAL A 274 -13.04 -33.33 18.97
C VAL A 274 -13.64 -34.08 17.77
N LYS A 275 -13.44 -35.39 17.69
CA LYS A 275 -14.04 -36.24 16.64
C LYS A 275 -15.56 -36.18 16.65
N ALA A 276 -16.18 -36.37 17.81
CA ALA A 276 -17.63 -36.32 17.96
C ALA A 276 -18.22 -34.96 17.55
N SER A 277 -17.43 -33.90 17.66
CA SER A 277 -17.84 -32.51 17.38
C SER A 277 -17.27 -31.92 16.09
N ALA A 278 -16.63 -32.72 15.24
CA ALA A 278 -16.01 -32.24 13.99
C ALA A 278 -16.98 -31.44 13.09
N ASN A 279 -18.27 -31.84 13.04
CA ASN A 279 -19.30 -31.08 12.31
C ASN A 279 -19.48 -29.66 12.89
N LYS A 280 -19.55 -29.53 14.21
CA LYS A 280 -19.73 -28.24 14.90
C LYS A 280 -18.55 -27.30 14.65
N ILE A 281 -17.32 -27.84 14.64
CA ILE A 281 -16.10 -27.09 14.34
C ILE A 281 -16.14 -26.53 12.90
N VAL A 282 -16.53 -27.35 11.92
CA VAL A 282 -16.64 -26.90 10.52
C VAL A 282 -17.81 -25.92 10.33
N GLU A 283 -18.93 -26.10 11.04
CA GLU A 283 -20.03 -25.14 11.05
C GLU A 283 -19.61 -23.76 11.62
N ALA A 284 -18.71 -23.73 12.61
CA ALA A 284 -18.14 -22.49 13.12
C ALA A 284 -17.27 -21.77 12.07
N LEU A 285 -16.49 -22.52 11.27
CA LEU A 285 -15.74 -21.94 10.14
C LEU A 285 -16.66 -21.38 9.06
N ASP A 286 -17.73 -22.10 8.73
CA ASP A 286 -18.74 -21.64 7.77
C ASP A 286 -19.42 -20.34 8.19
N SER A 287 -19.65 -20.16 9.50
CA SER A 287 -20.34 -18.98 10.03
C SER A 287 -19.53 -17.70 9.85
N LYS A 288 -18.19 -17.80 9.70
CA LYS A 288 -17.31 -16.66 9.40
C LYS A 288 -17.55 -16.03 8.03
N ASN A 289 -18.23 -16.75 7.12
CA ASN A 289 -18.57 -16.25 5.77
C ASN A 289 -17.34 -15.73 4.99
N CYS A 290 -16.21 -16.43 5.12
CA CYS A 290 -14.96 -16.18 4.40
C CYS A 290 -14.57 -17.40 3.53
N ASP A 291 -13.65 -17.19 2.58
CA ASP A 291 -13.02 -18.24 1.77
C ASP A 291 -11.94 -18.96 2.59
N TYR A 292 -12.37 -19.95 3.38
CA TYR A 292 -11.47 -20.73 4.22
C TYR A 292 -11.02 -22.05 3.55
N ARG A 293 -9.82 -22.50 3.93
CA ARG A 293 -9.37 -23.89 3.76
C ARG A 293 -8.61 -24.36 5.01
N VAL A 294 -8.72 -25.66 5.29
CA VAL A 294 -8.21 -26.28 6.50
C VAL A 294 -7.18 -27.35 6.16
N CYS A 295 -6.06 -27.35 6.87
CA CYS A 295 -5.14 -28.47 6.99
C CYS A 295 -5.28 -29.10 8.39
N VAL A 296 -5.15 -30.42 8.47
CA VAL A 296 -5.17 -31.16 9.73
C VAL A 296 -3.85 -31.91 9.84
N ALA A 297 -3.14 -31.66 10.93
CA ALA A 297 -1.90 -32.33 11.25
C ALA A 297 -1.84 -32.64 12.74
N ASP A 298 -1.05 -33.63 13.07
CA ASP A 298 -0.90 -34.09 14.43
C ASP A 298 0.56 -34.29 14.81
N TYR A 299 0.85 -34.19 16.10
CA TYR A 299 2.18 -34.38 16.65
C TYR A 299 2.15 -35.22 17.91
N ARG A 300 3.29 -35.84 18.21
CA ARG A 300 3.51 -36.65 19.40
C ARG A 300 4.90 -36.29 19.91
N ASP A 301 5.78 -37.28 19.99
CA ASP A 301 7.17 -37.08 20.35
C ASP A 301 8.16 -37.71 19.37
N TYR A 302 9.45 -37.58 19.66
CA TYR A 302 10.53 -38.14 18.87
C TYR A 302 10.40 -39.66 18.80
N PRO A 303 10.56 -40.28 17.62
CA PRO A 303 10.43 -41.72 17.42
C PRO A 303 11.64 -42.50 17.95
N MET A 304 12.11 -42.22 19.17
CA MET A 304 13.25 -42.87 19.79
C MET A 304 13.25 -42.77 21.32
N TYR A 305 13.76 -43.81 21.97
CA TYR A 305 13.93 -43.80 23.43
C TYR A 305 14.97 -42.74 23.87
N PRO A 306 14.73 -41.97 24.95
CA PRO A 306 13.65 -42.13 25.93
C PRO A 306 12.31 -41.46 25.59
N TYR A 307 12.25 -40.63 24.56
CA TYR A 307 11.11 -39.77 24.21
C TYR A 307 9.93 -40.54 23.61
N GLY A 308 10.19 -41.54 22.78
CA GLY A 308 9.12 -42.25 22.10
C GLY A 308 9.57 -43.57 21.49
N GLN A 309 8.62 -44.22 20.83
CA GLN A 309 8.81 -45.52 20.22
C GLN A 309 8.94 -45.41 18.70
N PRO A 310 10.05 -45.89 18.11
CA PRO A 310 10.20 -45.94 16.66
C PRO A 310 9.03 -46.68 15.99
N GLY A 311 8.34 -46.01 15.07
CA GLY A 311 7.23 -46.56 14.29
C GLY A 311 5.85 -46.43 14.94
N LEU A 312 5.75 -45.87 16.14
CA LEU A 312 4.49 -45.41 16.74
C LEU A 312 4.44 -43.89 16.85
N ASP A 313 5.56 -43.29 17.26
CA ASP A 313 5.62 -41.84 17.50
C ASP A 313 6.28 -41.13 16.32
N TYR A 314 6.08 -39.82 16.26
CA TYR A 314 6.61 -38.94 15.23
C TYR A 314 6.51 -37.50 15.69
N VAL A 315 7.41 -36.69 15.15
CA VAL A 315 7.46 -35.24 15.42
C VAL A 315 6.27 -34.51 14.81
N TYR A 316 5.85 -34.93 13.63
CA TYR A 316 4.78 -34.28 12.87
C TYR A 316 4.25 -35.29 11.86
N LYS A 317 2.94 -35.33 11.71
CA LYS A 317 2.26 -36.07 10.66
C LYS A 317 1.15 -35.23 10.08
N LEU A 318 1.14 -35.17 8.76
CA LEU A 318 0.07 -34.55 8.00
C LEU A 318 -1.05 -35.56 7.78
N ASP A 319 -2.25 -35.28 8.28
CA ASP A 319 -3.44 -36.11 8.04
C ASP A 319 -4.24 -35.62 6.82
N LEU A 320 -4.29 -34.30 6.63
CA LEU A 320 -4.99 -33.66 5.52
C LEU A 320 -4.27 -32.39 5.07
N ALA A 321 -3.81 -32.39 3.82
CA ALA A 321 -3.41 -31.17 3.10
C ALA A 321 -4.56 -30.15 3.01
N PHE A 322 -4.26 -28.87 2.84
CA PHE A 322 -5.27 -27.81 2.78
C PHE A 322 -6.46 -28.16 1.86
N SER A 323 -7.67 -28.16 2.43
CA SER A 323 -8.91 -28.48 1.74
C SER A 323 -10.01 -27.51 2.16
N SER A 324 -10.90 -27.16 1.22
CA SER A 324 -12.18 -26.47 1.50
C SER A 324 -13.38 -27.42 1.46
N ASP A 325 -13.15 -28.72 1.22
CA ASP A 325 -14.19 -29.75 1.25
C ASP A 325 -14.48 -30.18 2.69
N LYS A 326 -15.66 -29.78 3.17
CA LYS A 326 -16.15 -30.02 4.54
C LYS A 326 -16.17 -31.50 4.91
N ASP A 327 -16.64 -32.35 4.00
CA ASP A 327 -16.75 -33.78 4.27
C ASP A 327 -15.37 -34.42 4.43
N VAL A 328 -14.38 -33.94 3.66
CA VAL A 328 -12.99 -34.39 3.76
C VAL A 328 -12.34 -33.90 5.05
N ILE A 329 -12.58 -32.65 5.46
CA ILE A 329 -12.08 -32.09 6.72
C ILE A 329 -12.63 -32.89 7.91
N ILE A 330 -13.95 -33.05 7.97
CA ILE A 330 -14.64 -33.81 9.03
C ILE A 330 -14.12 -35.25 9.08
N LYS A 331 -13.94 -35.88 7.91
CA LYS A 331 -13.41 -37.24 7.83
C LYS A 331 -11.97 -37.32 8.33
N SER A 332 -11.12 -36.34 8.04
CA SER A 332 -9.73 -36.32 8.52
C SER A 332 -9.69 -36.24 10.05
N ILE A 333 -10.43 -35.30 10.65
CA ILE A 333 -10.54 -35.16 12.11
C ILE A 333 -11.01 -36.48 12.73
N ASN A 334 -12.07 -37.10 12.17
CA ASN A 334 -12.60 -38.38 12.65
C ASN A 334 -11.62 -39.56 12.58
N ASN A 335 -10.58 -39.49 11.74
CA ASN A 335 -9.59 -40.56 11.56
C ASN A 335 -8.32 -40.39 12.41
N LEU A 336 -8.19 -39.30 13.18
CA LEU A 336 -7.05 -39.10 14.09
C LEU A 336 -6.88 -40.33 14.98
N ASP A 337 -5.64 -40.80 15.13
CA ASP A 337 -5.30 -41.93 15.98
C ASP A 337 -4.41 -41.48 17.15
N LEU A 338 -4.37 -42.30 18.20
CA LEU A 338 -3.55 -42.05 19.37
C LEU A 338 -2.22 -42.77 19.26
N GLY A 339 -1.17 -42.12 19.72
CA GLY A 339 0.14 -42.72 19.95
C GLY A 339 0.58 -42.53 21.40
N ASN A 340 1.88 -42.60 21.62
CA ASN A 340 2.46 -42.40 22.94
C ASN A 340 3.49 -41.27 22.89
N GLY A 341 3.98 -40.87 24.04
CA GLY A 341 5.05 -39.88 24.15
C GLY A 341 6.08 -40.26 25.19
N GLU A 342 6.10 -41.52 25.67
CA GLU A 342 6.95 -42.19 26.70
C GLU A 342 7.50 -41.37 27.91
N ASP A 343 7.91 -40.12 27.76
CA ASP A 343 8.02 -39.07 28.76
C ASP A 343 6.85 -38.05 28.70
N TRP A 344 7.04 -36.89 29.34
CA TRP A 344 5.97 -35.91 29.58
C TRP A 344 5.97 -34.78 28.55
N GLU A 345 7.15 -34.26 28.22
CA GLU A 345 7.33 -33.22 27.21
C GLU A 345 7.11 -33.76 25.79
N GLU A 346 6.74 -32.89 24.85
CA GLU A 346 6.42 -33.28 23.47
C GLU A 346 7.18 -32.45 22.42
N SER A 347 7.05 -32.82 21.15
CA SER A 347 7.79 -32.23 20.01
C SER A 347 7.19 -30.94 19.44
N VAL A 348 6.58 -30.10 20.29
CA VAL A 348 5.73 -28.96 19.91
C VAL A 348 6.44 -27.95 19.00
N TYR A 349 7.67 -27.52 19.30
CA TYR A 349 8.35 -26.51 18.46
C TYR A 349 8.70 -27.07 17.10
N SER A 350 9.18 -28.31 17.05
CA SER A 350 9.46 -28.99 15.80
C SER A 350 8.21 -29.21 14.95
N ALA A 351 7.08 -29.59 15.57
CA ALA A 351 5.80 -29.72 14.90
C ALA A 351 5.31 -28.40 14.32
N LEU A 352 5.40 -27.30 15.08
CA LEU A 352 5.06 -25.96 14.60
C LEU A 352 5.93 -25.50 13.46
N VAL A 353 7.26 -25.67 13.55
CA VAL A 353 8.16 -25.31 12.44
C VAL A 353 7.81 -26.11 11.19
N LYS A 354 7.48 -27.40 11.32
CA LYS A 354 7.00 -28.20 10.18
C LYS A 354 5.67 -27.71 9.62
N ALA A 355 4.69 -27.44 10.48
CA ALA A 355 3.40 -26.91 10.06
C ALA A 355 3.51 -25.53 9.38
N ILE A 356 4.44 -24.68 9.82
CA ILE A 356 4.62 -23.33 9.25
C ILE A 356 5.42 -23.38 7.95
N SER A 357 6.57 -24.05 7.96
CA SER A 357 7.50 -24.06 6.83
C SER A 357 7.07 -25.01 5.70
N ASP A 358 6.31 -26.06 6.03
CA ASP A 358 6.05 -27.17 5.12
C ASP A 358 4.66 -27.87 5.26
N PRO A 359 3.52 -27.15 5.36
CA PRO A 359 2.24 -27.68 5.90
C PRO A 359 1.55 -28.83 5.15
N ASP A 360 1.91 -29.12 3.90
CA ASP A 360 1.18 -30.08 3.04
C ASP A 360 2.00 -30.80 1.95
N LYS A 361 3.34 -30.81 2.04
CA LYS A 361 4.22 -31.27 0.94
C LYS A 361 4.23 -32.77 0.73
N ASP A 362 3.94 -33.51 1.78
CA ASP A 362 4.00 -34.97 1.75
C ASP A 362 2.75 -35.61 1.13
N LEU A 363 1.63 -34.88 1.01
CA LEU A 363 0.35 -35.40 0.48
C LEU A 363 -0.20 -34.63 -0.73
N SER A 364 0.38 -33.48 -1.10
CA SER A 364 -0.09 -32.70 -2.25
C SER A 364 0.53 -33.21 -3.57
N ASN A 365 -0.32 -33.73 -4.47
CA ASN A 365 0.04 -34.01 -5.86
C ASN A 365 -0.26 -32.82 -6.80
N GLN A 366 -0.27 -31.57 -6.31
CA GLN A 366 -0.79 -30.39 -7.02
C GLN A 366 0.12 -29.16 -6.92
N ASP A 367 0.01 -28.27 -7.91
CA ASP A 367 0.80 -27.03 -8.10
C ASP A 367 0.43 -25.87 -7.12
N ASN A 368 -0.35 -26.13 -6.06
CA ASN A 368 -0.86 -25.10 -5.12
C ASN A 368 -0.65 -25.49 -3.64
N TYR A 369 0.49 -26.13 -3.39
CA TYR A 369 1.01 -26.57 -2.10
C TYR A 369 1.40 -25.35 -1.22
N GLY A 370 1.21 -25.47 0.09
CA GLY A 370 1.61 -24.48 1.09
C GLY A 370 0.52 -23.46 1.41
N TRP A 371 0.86 -22.48 2.25
CA TRP A 371 0.01 -21.33 2.55
C TRP A 371 -0.34 -20.51 1.30
N ARG A 372 -1.59 -20.04 1.18
CA ARG A 372 -1.98 -19.06 0.16
C ARG A 372 -1.28 -17.76 0.51
N LYS A 373 -0.83 -17.04 -0.51
CA LYS A 373 -0.40 -15.65 -0.34
C LYS A 373 -1.64 -14.78 -0.14
N GLY A 374 -1.50 -13.68 0.61
CA GLY A 374 -2.59 -12.75 0.75
C GLY A 374 -3.77 -13.34 1.51
N VAL A 375 -3.56 -14.02 2.64
CA VAL A 375 -4.67 -14.60 3.44
C VAL A 375 -4.37 -14.43 4.91
N THR A 376 -5.39 -14.44 5.76
CA THR A 376 -5.19 -14.65 7.19
C THR A 376 -4.67 -16.06 7.41
N LYS A 377 -3.50 -16.22 8.03
CA LYS A 377 -2.88 -17.52 8.29
C LYS A 377 -2.88 -17.80 9.79
N CYS A 378 -3.55 -18.88 10.19
CA CYS A 378 -3.67 -19.27 11.58
C CYS A 378 -3.30 -20.74 11.79
N ILE A 379 -2.71 -21.03 12.95
CA ILE A 379 -2.60 -22.37 13.50
C ILE A 379 -3.37 -22.40 14.81
N ILE A 380 -4.23 -23.40 15.01
CA ILE A 380 -4.76 -23.75 16.32
C ILE A 380 -3.94 -24.91 16.85
N LEU A 381 -3.05 -24.62 17.80
CA LEU A 381 -2.23 -25.59 18.51
C LEU A 381 -3.03 -26.15 19.70
N MET A 382 -3.15 -27.46 19.81
CA MET A 382 -3.86 -28.13 20.90
C MET A 382 -2.96 -29.17 21.56
N GLY A 383 -2.83 -29.13 22.88
CA GLY A 383 -2.09 -30.14 23.64
C GLY A 383 -2.16 -29.94 25.15
N ASP A 384 -1.83 -30.99 25.89
CA ASP A 384 -1.82 -30.99 27.36
C ASP A 384 -0.40 -31.00 27.97
N ALA A 385 0.62 -31.20 27.15
CA ALA A 385 2.04 -31.21 27.51
C ALA A 385 2.87 -30.04 26.92
N PRO A 386 3.96 -29.61 27.61
CA PRO A 386 4.86 -28.58 27.10
C PRO A 386 5.88 -29.13 26.07
N PRO A 387 6.53 -28.26 25.27
CA PRO A 387 7.68 -28.65 24.46
C PRO A 387 8.85 -29.19 25.28
N HIS A 388 9.69 -30.02 24.67
CA HIS A 388 11.06 -30.25 25.14
C HIS A 388 11.89 -28.95 25.10
N ILE A 389 12.64 -28.62 26.17
CA ILE A 389 13.45 -27.38 26.25
C ILE A 389 14.89 -27.68 26.72
N PRO A 390 15.90 -27.61 25.82
CA PRO A 390 15.76 -27.46 24.37
C PRO A 390 15.25 -28.76 23.72
N GLU A 391 14.69 -28.67 22.52
CA GLU A 391 14.48 -29.82 21.66
C GLU A 391 15.84 -30.32 21.09
N GLU A 392 16.69 -30.94 21.92
CA GLU A 392 18.10 -31.23 21.58
C GLU A 392 18.34 -32.35 20.56
N TRP A 393 17.30 -32.92 19.97
CA TRP A 393 17.44 -33.98 18.96
C TRP A 393 17.98 -33.44 17.62
N GLU A 394 18.46 -34.32 16.74
CA GLU A 394 19.00 -33.95 15.43
C GLU A 394 17.92 -33.35 14.51
N GLY A 395 17.76 -32.03 14.55
CA GLY A 395 16.72 -31.29 13.80
C GLY A 395 15.63 -30.68 14.68
N GLY A 396 15.83 -30.63 16.00
CA GLY A 396 14.91 -29.94 16.91
C GLY A 396 14.99 -28.43 16.84
N TYR A 397 13.90 -27.79 17.26
CA TYR A 397 13.69 -26.37 17.09
C TYR A 397 13.39 -25.68 18.42
N SER A 398 13.55 -24.37 18.42
CA SER A 398 13.24 -23.51 19.56
C SER A 398 12.04 -22.62 19.26
N LEU A 399 11.52 -21.97 20.29
CA LEU A 399 10.54 -20.89 20.13
C LEU A 399 11.04 -19.79 19.18
N ASP A 400 12.33 -19.46 19.19
CA ASP A 400 12.89 -18.45 18.29
C ASP A 400 12.81 -18.89 16.82
N ASP A 401 12.94 -20.19 16.54
CA ASP A 401 12.77 -20.74 15.19
C ASP A 401 11.30 -20.70 14.76
N VAL A 402 10.36 -21.01 15.65
CA VAL A 402 8.91 -20.87 15.38
C VAL A 402 8.57 -19.44 15.00
N VAL A 403 9.04 -18.46 15.77
CA VAL A 403 8.80 -17.03 15.50
C VAL A 403 9.45 -16.60 14.20
N TYR A 404 10.69 -17.03 13.94
CA TYR A 404 11.37 -16.80 12.67
C TYR A 404 10.51 -17.31 11.51
N TRP A 405 10.08 -18.57 11.53
CA TRP A 405 9.30 -19.14 10.44
C TRP A 405 7.93 -18.49 10.30
N SER A 406 7.26 -18.15 11.41
CA SER A 406 5.99 -17.41 11.41
C SER A 406 6.13 -16.11 10.63
N GLU A 407 7.10 -15.26 10.97
CA GLU A 407 7.33 -13.97 10.28
C GLU A 407 7.70 -14.14 8.80
N HIS A 408 8.40 -15.22 8.44
CA HIS A 408 8.91 -15.44 7.08
C HIS A 408 7.86 -15.92 6.06
N VAL A 409 6.70 -16.39 6.52
CA VAL A 409 5.62 -16.86 5.64
C VAL A 409 4.44 -15.89 5.56
N ASP A 410 4.66 -14.61 5.88
CA ASP A 410 3.65 -13.54 5.92
C ASP A 410 2.58 -13.83 7.01
N PRO A 411 2.72 -13.20 8.19
CA PRO A 411 2.87 -13.91 9.44
C PRO A 411 1.76 -14.91 9.75
N VAL A 412 2.15 -16.07 10.29
CA VAL A 412 1.20 -17.06 10.81
C VAL A 412 0.98 -16.82 12.31
N ALA A 413 -0.26 -16.53 12.69
CA ALA A 413 -0.65 -16.43 14.10
C ALA A 413 -0.92 -17.84 14.68
N VAL A 414 -0.26 -18.17 15.80
CA VAL A 414 -0.50 -19.43 16.51
C VAL A 414 -1.41 -19.17 17.69
N HIS A 415 -2.66 -19.62 17.61
CA HIS A 415 -3.60 -19.63 18.73
C HIS A 415 -3.46 -20.96 19.45
N SER A 416 -3.07 -20.94 20.72
CA SER A 416 -2.83 -22.17 21.46
C SER A 416 -3.97 -22.47 22.42
N ILE A 417 -4.34 -23.74 22.56
CA ILE A 417 -5.30 -24.24 23.54
C ILE A 417 -4.54 -25.16 24.49
N ARG A 418 -4.30 -24.68 25.73
CA ARG A 418 -3.82 -25.56 26.80
C ARG A 418 -4.97 -26.42 27.28
N ILE A 419 -4.79 -27.74 27.21
CA ILE A 419 -5.74 -28.72 27.75
C ILE A 419 -5.26 -29.17 29.14
N GLY A 420 -6.19 -29.49 30.03
CA GLY A 420 -5.85 -29.92 31.39
C GLY A 420 -5.46 -28.72 32.27
N SER A 421 -4.46 -28.84 33.14
CA SER A 421 -4.13 -27.75 34.09
C SER A 421 -2.63 -27.51 34.31
N ASP A 422 -1.80 -28.04 33.40
CA ASP A 422 -0.36 -27.96 33.54
C ASP A 422 0.17 -26.52 33.39
N SER A 423 0.97 -26.10 34.36
CA SER A 423 1.48 -24.72 34.41
C SER A 423 2.62 -24.47 33.44
N SER A 424 3.41 -25.49 33.11
CA SER A 424 4.48 -25.40 32.12
C SER A 424 3.90 -25.29 30.72
N THR A 425 2.94 -26.16 30.35
CA THR A 425 2.22 -26.09 29.07
C THR A 425 1.62 -24.71 28.86
N TYR A 426 0.93 -24.17 29.88
CA TYR A 426 0.37 -22.82 29.81
C TYR A 426 1.44 -21.74 29.57
N SER A 427 2.58 -21.81 30.26
CA SER A 427 3.66 -20.84 30.12
C SER A 427 4.24 -20.84 28.70
N GLU A 428 4.56 -22.02 28.18
CA GLU A 428 5.18 -22.16 26.86
C GLU A 428 4.20 -21.82 25.74
N PHE A 429 2.97 -22.33 25.79
CA PHE A 429 1.93 -22.01 24.81
C PHE A 429 1.56 -20.52 24.82
N SER A 430 1.60 -19.87 25.99
CA SER A 430 1.39 -18.43 26.10
C SER A 430 2.49 -17.63 25.41
N GLU A 431 3.76 -18.06 25.48
CA GLU A 431 4.86 -17.37 24.80
C GLU A 431 4.87 -17.65 23.29
N ILE A 432 4.51 -18.87 22.86
CA ILE A 432 4.27 -19.19 21.44
C ILE A 432 3.22 -18.24 20.86
N SER A 433 2.04 -18.18 21.47
CA SER A 433 0.91 -17.41 20.93
C SER A 433 1.25 -15.92 20.88
N LYS A 434 1.75 -15.37 21.99
CA LYS A 434 2.12 -13.97 22.12
C LYS A 434 3.20 -13.53 21.12
N ARG A 435 4.20 -14.37 20.84
CA ARG A 435 5.31 -14.01 19.95
C ARG A 435 4.99 -14.22 18.47
N THR A 436 3.95 -14.98 18.14
CA THR A 436 3.47 -15.19 16.77
C THR A 436 2.24 -14.33 16.43
N GLY A 437 1.72 -13.57 17.39
CA GLY A 437 0.54 -12.70 17.20
C GLY A 437 -0.80 -13.39 17.43
N GLY A 438 -0.82 -14.61 17.97
CA GLY A 438 -2.03 -15.32 18.38
C GLY A 438 -2.37 -15.17 19.86
N SER A 439 -3.43 -15.88 20.29
CA SER A 439 -3.95 -15.84 21.66
C SER A 439 -3.89 -17.22 22.33
N ILE A 440 -3.73 -17.22 23.66
CA ILE A 440 -3.78 -18.43 24.49
C ILE A 440 -5.18 -18.64 25.04
N TYR A 441 -5.67 -19.88 24.94
CA TYR A 441 -6.94 -20.35 25.45
C TYR A 441 -6.71 -21.56 26.34
N THR A 442 -7.71 -21.88 27.15
CA THR A 442 -7.61 -22.97 28.14
C THR A 442 -8.87 -23.79 28.15
N ALA A 443 -8.74 -25.10 27.97
CA ALA A 443 -9.80 -26.07 28.18
C ALA A 443 -9.43 -26.93 29.40
N ASP A 444 -10.22 -26.87 30.47
CA ASP A 444 -9.91 -27.62 31.69
C ASP A 444 -10.28 -29.12 31.56
N SER A 445 -11.08 -29.48 30.55
CA SER A 445 -11.51 -30.84 30.24
C SER A 445 -11.89 -31.05 28.77
N ALA A 446 -12.00 -32.31 28.35
CA ALA A 446 -12.50 -32.70 27.03
C ALA A 446 -13.92 -32.18 26.71
N GLU A 447 -14.76 -31.95 27.73
CA GLU A 447 -16.09 -31.37 27.55
C GLU A 447 -16.01 -29.89 27.17
N ASP A 448 -15.03 -29.15 27.71
CA ASP A 448 -14.82 -27.73 27.48
C ASP A 448 -14.10 -27.46 26.15
N LEU A 449 -13.21 -28.38 25.72
CA LEU A 449 -12.33 -28.23 24.57
C LEU A 449 -13.07 -27.83 23.28
N VAL A 450 -14.22 -28.44 23.00
CA VAL A 450 -14.97 -28.17 21.77
C VAL A 450 -15.49 -26.73 21.75
N ASP A 451 -16.00 -26.24 22.88
CA ASP A 451 -16.48 -24.87 23.00
C ASP A 451 -15.31 -23.89 22.89
N THR A 452 -14.15 -24.22 23.48
CA THR A 452 -12.92 -23.44 23.31
C THR A 452 -12.44 -23.41 21.86
N ILE A 453 -12.45 -24.51 21.12
CA ILE A 453 -12.09 -24.51 19.68
C ILE A 453 -13.00 -23.57 18.89
N VAL A 454 -14.31 -23.62 19.16
CA VAL A 454 -15.29 -22.72 18.51
C VAL A 454 -15.02 -21.27 18.89
N GLU A 455 -14.74 -20.97 20.15
CA GLU A 455 -14.35 -19.64 20.63
C GLU A 455 -13.12 -19.11 19.89
N VAL A 456 -12.06 -19.92 19.75
CA VAL A 456 -10.86 -19.55 18.99
C VAL A 456 -11.22 -19.21 17.54
N ILE A 457 -12.03 -20.05 16.88
CA ILE A 457 -12.44 -19.82 15.48
C ILE A 457 -13.25 -18.52 15.36
N GLU A 458 -14.16 -18.26 16.30
CA GLU A 458 -14.94 -17.03 16.34
C GLU A 458 -14.05 -15.80 16.52
N ASP A 459 -13.07 -15.88 17.42
CA ASP A 459 -12.10 -14.82 17.76
C ASP A 459 -11.05 -14.54 16.68
N ILE A 460 -10.80 -15.46 15.74
CA ILE A 460 -9.92 -15.18 14.59
C ILE A 460 -10.52 -14.01 13.81
N ASP A 461 -9.94 -12.84 13.99
CA ASP A 461 -10.46 -11.63 13.39
C ASP A 461 -10.17 -11.61 11.89
N THR A 462 -11.21 -11.33 11.13
CA THR A 462 -11.20 -11.20 9.67
C THR A 462 -11.97 -9.95 9.22
N MET A 463 -12.38 -9.11 10.18
CA MET A 463 -13.25 -7.96 9.96
C MET A 463 -12.49 -6.67 10.25
N PRO A 464 -12.47 -5.72 9.32
CA PRO A 464 -11.87 -4.42 9.59
C PRO A 464 -12.69 -3.60 10.60
N PRO A 465 -12.04 -2.64 11.29
CA PRO A 465 -12.73 -1.76 12.23
C PRO A 465 -13.70 -0.83 11.50
N GLU A 466 -14.69 -0.26 12.18
CA GLU A 466 -15.55 0.77 11.59
C GLU A 466 -14.77 1.99 11.06
N SER A 467 -15.39 2.80 10.21
CA SER A 467 -14.78 4.02 9.69
C SER A 467 -14.69 5.10 10.77
N ILE A 468 -13.81 6.09 10.58
CA ILE A 468 -13.81 7.28 11.41
C ILE A 468 -15.15 8.03 11.31
N ASN A 469 -15.53 8.69 12.40
CA ASN A 469 -16.75 9.51 12.48
C ASN A 469 -16.41 10.99 12.66
N ASN A 470 -17.36 11.89 12.34
CA ASN A 470 -17.23 13.33 12.58
C ASN A 470 -15.98 13.99 11.96
N LEU A 471 -15.54 13.53 10.79
CA LEU A 471 -14.45 14.18 10.04
C LEU A 471 -14.84 15.63 9.71
N THR A 472 -14.15 16.58 10.33
CA THR A 472 -14.46 18.01 10.23
C THR A 472 -13.18 18.86 10.15
N LEU A 473 -13.33 20.07 9.63
CA LEU A 473 -12.29 21.10 9.69
C LEU A 473 -12.15 21.60 11.13
N GLU A 474 -10.95 21.51 11.70
CA GLU A 474 -10.64 22.09 13.00
C GLU A 474 -10.14 23.54 12.84
N ASP A 475 -9.12 23.76 11.99
CA ASP A 475 -8.53 25.08 11.73
C ASP A 475 -7.76 25.10 10.39
N LYS A 476 -7.44 26.28 9.86
CA LYS A 476 -6.66 26.45 8.64
C LYS A 476 -5.95 27.80 8.57
N THR A 477 -4.96 27.91 7.68
CA THR A 477 -4.38 29.18 7.22
C THR A 477 -4.24 29.17 5.70
N SER A 478 -3.44 30.09 5.15
CA SER A 478 -3.04 30.07 3.75
C SER A 478 -2.08 28.94 3.39
N THR A 479 -1.42 28.28 4.36
CA THR A 479 -0.37 27.28 4.08
C THR A 479 -0.55 25.93 4.79
N TRP A 480 -1.62 25.77 5.57
CA TRP A 480 -1.92 24.49 6.20
C TRP A 480 -3.41 24.35 6.51
N ILE A 481 -3.88 23.10 6.60
CA ILE A 481 -5.24 22.74 7.01
C ILE A 481 -5.15 21.62 8.04
N LYS A 482 -5.91 21.76 9.14
CA LYS A 482 -6.04 20.74 10.18
C LYS A 482 -7.45 20.18 10.21
N TRP A 483 -7.56 18.87 10.01
CA TRP A 483 -8.79 18.11 10.20
C TRP A 483 -8.76 17.34 11.51
N ALA A 484 -9.93 17.17 12.11
CA ALA A 484 -10.14 16.31 13.27
C ALA A 484 -11.32 15.38 13.02
N TRP A 485 -11.33 14.23 13.70
CA TRP A 485 -12.38 13.23 13.63
C TRP A 485 -12.52 12.50 14.97
N THR A 486 -13.30 11.44 14.99
CA THR A 486 -13.39 10.50 16.10
C THR A 486 -13.06 9.11 15.56
N ASN A 487 -12.12 8.42 16.19
CA ASN A 487 -11.76 7.06 15.81
C ASN A 487 -12.93 6.10 16.11
N PRO A 488 -13.01 4.96 15.39
CA PRO A 488 -13.96 3.90 15.72
C PRO A 488 -13.72 3.37 17.15
N SER A 489 -14.78 2.86 17.78
CA SER A 489 -14.71 2.30 19.14
C SER A 489 -14.30 0.83 19.18
N ASP A 490 -14.08 0.25 18.01
CA ASP A 490 -13.63 -1.12 17.78
C ASP A 490 -12.38 -1.41 18.64
N PRO A 491 -12.42 -2.42 19.52
CA PRO A 491 -11.33 -2.67 20.49
C PRO A 491 -9.96 -2.95 19.86
N ASP A 492 -9.96 -3.43 18.62
CA ASP A 492 -8.81 -3.81 17.80
C ASP A 492 -8.34 -2.69 16.86
N PHE A 493 -9.05 -1.55 16.79
CA PHE A 493 -8.62 -0.42 15.96
C PHE A 493 -7.17 -0.02 16.27
N ASN A 494 -6.35 0.04 15.22
CA ASN A 494 -4.93 0.35 15.32
C ASN A 494 -4.62 1.76 14.81
N HIS A 495 -5.00 2.06 13.56
CA HIS A 495 -4.69 3.35 12.94
C HIS A 495 -5.69 3.75 11.86
N THR A 496 -5.72 5.04 11.56
CA THR A 496 -6.36 5.62 10.38
C THR A 496 -5.28 5.93 9.34
N LYS A 497 -5.44 5.39 8.14
CA LYS A 497 -4.65 5.71 6.95
C LYS A 497 -5.11 7.05 6.38
N ILE A 498 -4.20 8.00 6.20
CA ILE A 498 -4.52 9.36 5.76
C ILE A 498 -3.98 9.62 4.36
N TYR A 499 -4.83 10.21 3.53
CA TYR A 499 -4.51 10.63 2.17
C TYR A 499 -4.89 12.09 1.97
N LEU A 500 -4.08 12.83 1.20
CA LEU A 500 -4.34 14.22 0.81
C LEU A 500 -4.36 14.32 -0.71
N ASN A 501 -5.49 14.74 -1.28
CA ASN A 501 -5.74 14.73 -2.72
C ASN A 501 -5.47 13.37 -3.38
N GLY A 502 -5.84 12.30 -2.66
CA GLY A 502 -5.58 10.91 -3.06
C GLY A 502 -4.20 10.38 -2.68
N ILE A 503 -3.26 11.22 -2.25
CA ILE A 503 -1.87 10.85 -1.94
C ILE A 503 -1.71 10.37 -0.51
N PHE A 504 -1.25 9.14 -0.31
CA PHE A 504 -0.94 8.62 1.03
C PHE A 504 0.03 9.56 1.76
N GLN A 505 -0.31 9.91 2.99
CA GLN A 505 0.46 10.80 3.84
C GLN A 505 1.12 10.01 4.96
N THR A 506 0.30 9.30 5.75
CA THR A 506 0.76 8.61 6.95
C THR A 506 -0.33 7.69 7.52
N ASP A 507 0.07 6.80 8.41
CA ASP A 507 -0.82 6.05 9.31
C ASP A 507 -0.79 6.72 10.69
N THR A 508 -1.95 6.98 11.29
CA THR A 508 -2.03 7.64 12.60
C THR A 508 -3.15 7.08 13.47
N SER A 509 -2.85 6.84 14.76
CA SER A 509 -3.89 6.58 15.76
C SER A 509 -4.44 7.87 16.39
N ALA A 510 -3.85 9.04 16.06
CA ALA A 510 -4.38 10.32 16.50
C ALA A 510 -5.69 10.64 15.77
N GLU A 511 -6.57 11.38 16.43
CA GLU A 511 -7.87 11.80 15.90
C GLU A 511 -7.79 13.10 15.08
N TYR A 512 -6.61 13.40 14.52
CA TYR A 512 -6.39 14.58 13.69
C TYR A 512 -5.24 14.39 12.71
N PHE A 513 -5.26 15.19 11.65
CA PHE A 513 -4.16 15.34 10.70
C PHE A 513 -3.97 16.81 10.35
N ASN A 514 -2.73 17.28 10.37
CA ASN A 514 -2.37 18.64 9.99
C ASN A 514 -1.51 18.61 8.72
N ALA A 515 -2.12 18.95 7.58
CA ALA A 515 -1.42 19.07 6.31
C ALA A 515 -0.77 20.45 6.22
N THR A 516 0.55 20.50 6.05
CA THR A 516 1.33 21.74 5.97
C THR A 516 2.00 21.90 4.60
N GLY A 517 2.51 23.10 4.29
CA GLY A 517 3.18 23.37 3.01
C GLY A 517 2.20 23.46 1.84
N LEU A 518 0.96 23.85 2.11
CA LEU A 518 -0.10 23.98 1.11
C LEU A 518 -0.04 25.34 0.41
N GLU A 519 -0.51 25.38 -0.83
CA GLU A 519 -0.70 26.63 -1.57
C GLU A 519 -1.92 27.42 -1.06
N PRO A 520 -1.84 28.76 -1.01
CA PRO A 520 -2.97 29.64 -0.68
C PRO A 520 -4.14 29.53 -1.66
N ASP A 521 -5.35 29.86 -1.20
CA ASP A 521 -6.60 29.86 -1.98
C ASP A 521 -6.84 28.57 -2.79
N THR A 522 -6.37 27.43 -2.28
CA THR A 522 -6.36 26.14 -3.00
C THR A 522 -7.14 25.09 -2.21
N SER A 523 -8.00 24.33 -2.91
CA SER A 523 -8.79 23.25 -2.31
C SER A 523 -7.99 21.95 -2.16
N TYR A 524 -8.07 21.35 -0.98
CA TYR A 524 -7.49 20.05 -0.65
C TYR A 524 -8.56 19.12 -0.09
N THR A 525 -8.51 17.84 -0.49
CA THR A 525 -9.40 16.78 -0.01
C THR A 525 -8.61 15.82 0.84
N ILE A 526 -8.97 15.69 2.12
CA ILE A 526 -8.51 14.58 2.96
C ILE A 526 -9.38 13.36 2.67
N SER A 527 -8.76 12.18 2.65
CA SER A 527 -9.44 10.89 2.52
C SER A 527 -8.86 9.90 3.52
N THR A 528 -9.72 9.11 4.16
CA THR A 528 -9.30 8.24 5.27
C THR A 528 -9.90 6.84 5.18
N ARG A 529 -9.14 5.84 5.64
CA ARG A 529 -9.58 4.47 5.93
C ARG A 529 -9.02 4.01 7.27
N THR A 530 -9.70 3.11 7.97
CA THR A 530 -9.25 2.60 9.28
C THR A 530 -8.68 1.19 9.13
N ALA A 531 -7.78 0.80 10.02
CA ALA A 531 -7.20 -0.54 10.06
C ALA A 531 -7.00 -1.01 11.51
N ASP A 532 -7.13 -2.32 11.75
CA ASP A 532 -6.95 -2.94 13.07
C ASP A 532 -5.52 -3.46 13.31
N ILE A 533 -5.31 -4.09 14.46
CA ILE A 533 -4.04 -4.71 14.90
C ILE A 533 -3.68 -5.97 14.08
N TYR A 534 -4.64 -6.56 13.37
CA TYR A 534 -4.48 -7.71 12.48
C TYR A 534 -4.36 -7.30 11.00
N TRP A 535 -4.28 -6.00 10.73
CA TRP A 535 -4.16 -5.36 9.42
C TRP A 535 -5.39 -5.50 8.52
N ASN A 536 -6.57 -5.80 9.06
CA ASN A 536 -7.80 -5.69 8.26
C ASN A 536 -8.12 -4.19 8.06
N VAL A 537 -8.36 -3.77 6.82
CA VAL A 537 -8.58 -2.35 6.44
C VAL A 537 -10.04 -2.14 6.06
N ASN A 538 -10.67 -1.10 6.60
CA ASN A 538 -12.02 -0.72 6.22
C ASN A 538 -12.03 -0.13 4.81
N GLU A 539 -12.80 -0.76 3.93
CA GLU A 539 -12.92 -0.34 2.52
C GLU A 539 -13.67 0.98 2.33
N THR A 540 -14.42 1.44 3.34
CA THR A 540 -15.25 2.65 3.29
C THR A 540 -14.39 3.90 3.43
N TRP A 541 -14.43 4.76 2.42
CA TRP A 541 -13.76 6.05 2.43
C TRP A 541 -14.57 7.13 3.15
N ILE A 542 -13.91 7.87 4.05
CA ILE A 542 -14.46 9.09 4.66
C ILE A 542 -13.60 10.28 4.21
N ASN A 543 -14.22 11.24 3.54
CA ASN A 543 -13.53 12.31 2.84
C ASN A 543 -14.08 13.68 3.22
N ALA A 544 -13.23 14.71 3.20
CA ALA A 544 -13.63 16.10 3.39
C ALA A 544 -12.77 17.04 2.54
N THR A 545 -13.38 18.04 1.90
CA THR A 545 -12.67 19.04 1.07
C THR A 545 -12.68 20.40 1.75
N VAL A 546 -11.51 21.04 1.86
CA VAL A 546 -11.32 22.35 2.48
C VAL A 546 -10.40 23.20 1.61
N THR A 547 -10.71 24.49 1.45
CA THR A 547 -9.84 25.47 0.77
C THR A 547 -9.01 26.24 1.79
N THR A 548 -7.70 26.35 1.56
CA THR A 548 -6.80 27.23 2.35
C THR A 548 -7.27 28.68 2.26
N GLU A 549 -6.79 29.52 3.17
CA GLU A 549 -7.06 30.96 3.12
C GLU A 549 -6.24 31.62 2.00
N LYS A 550 -6.64 32.82 1.57
CA LYS A 550 -5.81 33.63 0.69
C LYS A 550 -4.54 34.06 1.42
N ALA A 551 -3.41 34.09 0.72
CA ALA A 551 -2.20 34.70 1.26
C ALA A 551 -2.45 36.19 1.46
N LEU A 552 -2.07 36.70 2.63
CA LEU A 552 -2.02 38.13 2.87
C LEU A 552 -0.68 38.66 2.37
N MET A 553 -0.69 39.75 1.61
CA MET A 553 0.53 40.46 1.22
C MET A 553 1.23 40.99 2.48
N PRO A 554 2.53 40.75 2.66
CA PRO A 554 3.26 41.32 3.79
C PRO A 554 3.35 42.83 3.67
N THR A 555 3.25 43.52 4.80
CA THR A 555 3.42 44.97 4.88
C THR A 555 4.86 45.36 4.59
N PHE A 556 5.05 46.34 3.70
CA PHE A 556 6.37 46.85 3.35
C PHE A 556 7.07 47.47 4.57
N PRO A 557 8.42 47.39 4.65
CA PRO A 557 9.17 48.05 5.71
C PRO A 557 8.84 49.55 5.79
N GLY A 558 8.46 50.01 6.98
CA GLY A 558 8.05 51.40 7.21
C GLY A 558 6.56 51.70 6.97
N CYS A 559 5.80 50.76 6.41
CA CYS A 559 4.36 50.87 6.19
C CYS A 559 3.57 50.25 7.34
N THR A 560 2.28 50.60 7.44
CA THR A 560 1.37 50.08 8.50
C THR A 560 0.26 49.18 7.96
N ASN A 561 -0.03 49.26 6.67
CA ASN A 561 -1.03 48.45 5.98
C ASN A 561 -0.34 47.64 4.86
N PRO A 562 -0.86 46.45 4.51
CA PRO A 562 -0.37 45.71 3.35
C PRO A 562 -0.72 46.44 2.04
N PRO A 563 0.04 46.19 0.96
CA PRO A 563 -0.26 46.74 -0.34
C PRO A 563 -1.68 46.40 -0.82
N ILE A 564 -2.28 47.29 -1.62
CA ILE A 564 -3.61 47.12 -2.21
C ILE A 564 -3.52 47.14 -3.73
N ASP A 565 -4.06 46.11 -4.36
CA ASP A 565 -4.37 46.07 -5.80
C ASP A 565 -5.68 46.84 -6.01
N LEU A 566 -5.58 48.06 -6.56
CA LEU A 566 -6.70 49.00 -6.62
C LEU A 566 -7.68 48.65 -7.74
N ASP A 567 -7.20 48.07 -8.85
CA ASP A 567 -8.01 47.79 -10.03
C ASP A 567 -8.29 46.29 -10.28
N GLN A 568 -7.76 45.44 -9.41
CA GLN A 568 -7.90 43.98 -9.37
C GLN A 568 -7.29 43.29 -10.60
N ASP A 569 -6.24 43.86 -11.18
CA ASP A 569 -5.54 43.27 -12.32
C ASP A 569 -4.41 42.29 -11.92
N GLY A 570 -4.11 42.21 -10.61
CA GLY A 570 -3.07 41.37 -10.03
C GLY A 570 -1.74 42.10 -9.80
N LEU A 571 -1.62 43.39 -10.10
CA LEU A 571 -0.51 44.26 -9.69
C LEU A 571 -0.96 45.12 -8.50
N TYR A 572 -0.02 45.44 -7.61
CA TYR A 572 -0.34 46.14 -6.36
C TYR A 572 0.21 47.56 -6.39
N GLU A 573 -0.58 48.53 -6.84
CA GLU A 573 -0.10 49.90 -7.05
C GLU A 573 0.00 50.72 -5.76
N ASP A 574 -0.91 50.51 -4.81
CA ASP A 574 -0.89 51.16 -3.49
C ASP A 574 0.03 50.34 -2.57
N ILE A 575 1.33 50.60 -2.65
CA ILE A 575 2.40 49.88 -1.96
C ILE A 575 2.31 50.12 -0.45
N ASN A 576 2.01 51.35 -0.03
CA ASN A 576 2.00 51.72 1.38
C ASN A 576 0.66 51.39 2.08
N GLY A 577 -0.36 51.02 1.30
CA GLY A 577 -1.68 50.58 1.75
C GLY A 577 -2.53 51.72 2.31
N ASN A 578 -2.36 52.96 1.84
CA ASN A 578 -3.13 54.12 2.30
C ASN A 578 -4.48 54.28 1.58
N GLY A 579 -4.74 53.48 0.55
CA GLY A 579 -5.95 53.43 -0.25
C GLY A 579 -5.89 54.24 -1.55
N GLU A 580 -4.77 54.87 -1.90
CA GLU A 580 -4.57 55.66 -3.10
C GLU A 580 -3.19 55.40 -3.71
N LEU A 581 -3.07 55.35 -5.05
CA LEU A 581 -1.78 55.34 -5.73
C LEU A 581 -1.20 56.77 -5.77
N ASP A 582 -0.09 57.00 -5.08
CA ASP A 582 0.58 58.30 -5.02
C ASP A 582 2.12 58.21 -5.11
N PHE A 583 2.80 59.35 -4.95
CA PHE A 583 4.25 59.39 -5.07
C PHE A 583 4.97 58.68 -3.91
N ASP A 584 4.34 58.56 -2.74
CA ASP A 584 4.92 57.86 -1.60
C ASP A 584 5.00 56.35 -1.89
N ASP A 585 4.11 55.79 -2.71
CA ASP A 585 4.20 54.38 -3.18
C ASP A 585 5.43 54.12 -4.03
N VAL A 586 5.76 55.03 -4.95
CA VAL A 586 6.97 54.95 -5.79
C VAL A 586 8.23 54.98 -4.92
N VAL A 587 8.23 55.82 -3.88
CA VAL A 587 9.35 55.91 -2.93
C VAL A 587 9.48 54.62 -2.13
N VAL A 588 8.37 54.09 -1.58
CA VAL A 588 8.38 52.85 -0.81
C VAL A 588 8.80 51.67 -1.67
N TYR A 589 8.33 51.58 -2.91
CA TYR A 589 8.78 50.56 -3.86
C TYR A 589 10.29 50.63 -4.06
N TYR A 590 10.80 51.80 -4.44
CA TYR A 590 12.22 52.01 -4.73
C TYR A 590 13.13 51.72 -3.53
N ASP A 591 12.73 52.16 -2.33
CA ASP A 591 13.48 51.95 -1.10
C ASP A 591 13.50 50.48 -0.64
N ASN A 592 12.57 49.65 -1.13
CA ASN A 592 12.38 48.27 -0.71
C ASN A 592 12.49 47.25 -1.85
N MET A 593 13.08 47.60 -2.99
CA MET A 593 13.25 46.67 -4.13
C MET A 593 13.91 45.34 -3.74
N ASP A 594 15.02 45.39 -2.98
CA ASP A 594 15.71 44.18 -2.50
C ASP A 594 14.78 43.35 -1.59
N TRP A 595 13.98 44.02 -0.75
CA TRP A 595 13.02 43.34 0.13
C TRP A 595 11.88 42.69 -0.67
N ILE A 596 11.43 43.32 -1.76
CA ILE A 596 10.41 42.78 -2.67
C ILE A 596 10.89 41.43 -3.24
N GLU A 597 12.10 41.40 -3.82
CA GLU A 597 12.68 40.18 -4.40
C GLU A 597 12.81 39.05 -3.39
N GLU A 598 13.09 39.38 -2.13
CA GLU A 598 13.33 38.39 -1.07
C GLU A 598 12.06 37.90 -0.36
N ASN A 599 10.98 38.68 -0.30
CA ASN A 599 9.87 38.45 0.63
C ASN A 599 8.48 38.31 -0.02
N VAL A 600 8.33 38.70 -1.29
CA VAL A 600 7.05 38.62 -2.01
C VAL A 600 7.25 38.06 -3.42
N SER A 601 6.17 37.57 -4.02
CA SER A 601 6.23 37.14 -5.40
C SER A 601 6.38 38.35 -6.31
N ILE A 602 7.47 38.42 -7.08
CA ILE A 602 7.77 39.54 -7.97
C ILE A 602 6.69 39.80 -9.01
N VAL A 603 5.86 38.78 -9.33
CA VAL A 603 4.76 38.91 -10.31
C VAL A 603 3.72 39.95 -9.93
N PHE A 604 3.63 40.33 -8.65
CA PHE A 604 2.72 41.36 -8.13
C PHE A 604 3.29 42.78 -8.30
N PHE A 605 4.57 42.91 -8.61
CA PHE A 605 5.35 44.15 -8.54
C PHE A 605 6.24 44.39 -9.78
N ASP A 606 6.28 43.44 -10.72
CA ASP A 606 6.93 43.53 -12.03
C ASP A 606 5.96 44.18 -13.03
N TYR A 607 5.85 45.50 -12.95
CA TYR A 607 4.95 46.32 -13.77
C TYR A 607 5.33 46.30 -15.26
N ASN A 608 6.62 46.13 -15.57
CA ASN A 608 7.11 46.12 -16.93
C ASN A 608 7.07 44.72 -17.58
N LYS A 609 6.83 43.66 -16.79
CA LYS A 609 6.71 42.25 -17.16
C LYS A 609 8.00 41.65 -17.73
N ASN A 610 9.15 42.10 -17.25
CA ASN A 610 10.46 41.61 -17.68
C ASN A 610 11.00 40.46 -16.82
N GLY A 611 10.32 40.11 -15.73
CA GLY A 611 10.66 39.05 -14.80
C GLY A 611 11.69 39.44 -13.73
N LEU A 612 11.95 40.73 -13.53
CA LEU A 612 12.87 41.28 -12.54
C LEU A 612 12.17 42.40 -11.74
N ILE A 613 12.70 42.73 -10.57
CA ILE A 613 12.33 43.96 -9.85
C ILE A 613 13.46 44.95 -10.09
N ASP A 614 13.22 45.92 -10.97
CA ASP A 614 14.25 46.88 -11.32
C ASP A 614 13.74 48.33 -11.41
N PHE A 615 14.65 49.21 -11.80
CA PHE A 615 14.34 50.63 -11.89
C PHE A 615 13.25 50.93 -12.92
N ASP A 616 13.11 50.11 -13.97
CA ASP A 616 12.08 50.30 -14.99
C ASP A 616 10.68 50.04 -14.41
N ASP A 617 10.55 49.17 -13.39
CA ASP A 617 9.30 48.98 -12.65
C ASP A 617 8.92 50.20 -11.80
N ALA A 618 9.88 50.79 -11.09
CA ALA A 618 9.64 52.02 -10.34
C ALA A 618 9.22 53.18 -11.28
N VAL A 619 9.81 53.23 -12.49
CA VAL A 619 9.42 54.19 -13.54
C VAL A 619 8.00 53.88 -14.04
N LYS A 620 7.65 52.61 -14.25
CA LYS A 620 6.29 52.23 -14.66
C LYS A 620 5.24 52.60 -13.63
N LEU A 621 5.51 52.34 -12.35
CA LEU A 621 4.64 52.74 -11.25
C LEU A 621 4.48 54.26 -11.19
N TYR A 622 5.57 55.02 -11.40
CA TYR A 622 5.51 56.48 -11.50
C TYR A 622 4.67 56.97 -12.69
N ASP A 623 4.75 56.29 -13.84
CA ASP A 623 3.98 56.64 -15.05
C ASP A 623 2.46 56.37 -14.89
N MET A 624 2.05 55.66 -13.83
CA MET A 624 0.63 55.40 -13.51
C MET A 624 -0.04 56.51 -12.68
N LEU A 625 0.74 57.45 -12.12
CA LEU A 625 0.27 58.65 -11.41
C LEU A 625 -0.37 59.69 -12.36
#